data_AF-Q57UQ7-F1
#
_entry.id   AF-Q57UQ7-F1
#
_cell.length_a   1.000
_cell.length_b   1.000
_cell.length_c   1.000
_cell.angle_alpha   90.00
_cell.angle_beta   90.00
_cell.angle_gamma   90.00
#
_symmetry.space_group_name_H-M   'P 1'
#
loop_
_entity.id
_entity.type
_entity.pdbx_description
1 polymer ?
#
loop_
_entity_poly.entity_id
_entity_poly.type
_entity_poly.pdbx_seq_one_letter_code
_entity_poly.pdbx_strand_id
1 'polypeptide(L)'
;MVMKAFHLSLLAATTVLLLLLPVPGRCADDIQQSSTSKHTVKFDGDNWAATVQQKEEQLREILVSDIDRYVQRNGSFLTEVLITSFDPTHNFIEILIVVVQTVRAQVSNPERQHIWPPAEVNSLITQTDYSKTLSLYEGVKRPELISVKVHDGKLHFGECDDTCRRLLKLAMVVIILMGVSLLILIIYLIVNCCRGEPKEKDESNANHPYNQDHYRTEETNK
;
A
#
# COMPACT_ATOMS: atom_id res chain seq x y z
N MET A 1 -1.24 26.50 -40.78
CA MET A 1 0.10 26.37 -40.16
C MET A 1 -0.02 26.19 -38.63
N VAL A 2 -0.69 25.13 -38.16
CA VAL A 2 -1.02 24.93 -36.70
C VAL A 2 -0.53 23.58 -36.14
N MET A 3 -0.02 22.66 -36.98
CA MET A 3 0.38 21.32 -36.52
C MET A 3 1.65 21.25 -35.65
N LYS A 4 2.48 22.31 -35.58
CA LYS A 4 3.75 22.26 -34.80
C LYS A 4 3.55 22.44 -33.29
N ALA A 5 2.50 23.15 -32.86
CA ALA A 5 2.30 23.45 -31.44
C ALA A 5 1.89 22.22 -30.60
N PHE A 6 1.19 21.26 -31.21
CA PHE A 6 0.66 20.10 -30.49
C PHE A 6 1.77 19.14 -30.03
N HIS A 7 2.79 18.92 -30.86
CA HIS A 7 3.89 18.01 -30.53
C HIS A 7 4.78 18.54 -29.39
N LEU A 8 5.04 19.84 -29.35
CA LEU A 8 5.80 20.47 -28.25
C LEU A 8 5.04 20.41 -26.93
N SER A 9 3.71 20.61 -26.96
CA SER A 9 2.88 20.52 -25.75
C SER A 9 2.83 19.09 -25.20
N LEU A 10 2.74 18.08 -26.08
CA LEU A 10 2.74 16.68 -25.66
C LEU A 10 4.08 16.26 -25.04
N LEU A 11 5.21 16.66 -25.64
CA LEU A 11 6.55 16.41 -25.09
C LEU A 11 6.72 17.06 -23.71
N ALA A 12 6.30 18.31 -23.55
CA ALA A 12 6.35 19.02 -22.27
C ALA A 12 5.47 18.34 -21.21
N ALA A 13 4.28 17.84 -21.57
CA ALA A 13 3.43 17.11 -20.65
C ALA A 13 4.08 15.79 -20.20
N THR A 14 4.73 15.06 -21.12
CA THR A 14 5.42 13.80 -20.78
C THR A 14 6.64 14.01 -19.89
N THR A 15 7.41 15.09 -20.08
CA THR A 15 8.57 15.38 -19.22
C THR A 15 8.15 15.83 -17.83
N VAL A 16 7.09 16.65 -17.71
CA VAL A 16 6.52 17.00 -16.41
C VAL A 16 5.98 15.77 -15.69
N LEU A 17 5.30 14.86 -16.40
CA LEU A 17 4.84 13.60 -15.81
C LEU A 17 6.00 12.75 -15.31
N LEU A 18 7.10 12.62 -16.07
CA LEU A 18 8.32 11.91 -15.67
C LEU A 18 9.00 12.55 -14.44
N LEU A 19 8.97 13.87 -14.30
CA LEU A 19 9.53 14.58 -13.14
C LEU A 19 8.63 14.46 -11.90
N LEU A 20 7.32 14.28 -12.08
CA LEU A 20 6.37 14.07 -11.00
C LEU A 20 6.30 12.62 -10.54
N LEU A 21 6.81 11.67 -11.33
CA LEU A 21 6.96 10.29 -10.87
C LEU A 21 7.91 10.33 -9.68
N PRO A 22 7.47 9.91 -8.47
CA PRO A 22 8.35 9.86 -7.32
C PRO A 22 9.49 8.92 -7.68
N VAL A 23 10.68 9.49 -7.89
CA VAL A 23 11.91 8.71 -8.00
C VAL A 23 11.96 7.91 -6.71
N PRO A 24 11.93 6.56 -6.74
CA PRO A 24 12.21 5.76 -5.56
C PRO A 24 13.72 5.90 -5.26
N GLY A 25 14.11 7.11 -4.89
CA GLY A 25 15.43 7.49 -4.45
C GLY A 25 15.58 7.01 -3.04
N ARG A 26 15.89 5.71 -2.91
CA ARG A 26 16.86 5.15 -1.98
C ARG A 26 17.07 5.94 -0.68
N CYS A 27 16.04 6.07 0.15
CA CYS A 27 16.23 5.99 1.59
C CYS A 27 16.28 4.50 1.92
N ALA A 28 17.34 3.82 1.48
CA ALA A 28 17.75 2.61 2.15
C ALA A 28 18.46 3.08 3.41
N ASP A 29 17.68 3.63 4.34
CA ASP A 29 18.09 3.53 5.73
C ASP A 29 18.35 2.05 5.96
N ASP A 30 19.47 1.75 6.59
CA ASP A 30 19.90 0.42 7.00
C ASP A 30 18.94 -0.06 8.10
N ILE A 31 17.65 -0.16 7.76
CA ILE A 31 16.59 -0.63 8.61
C ILE A 31 16.86 -2.11 8.71
N GLN A 32 17.59 -2.46 9.77
CA GLN A 32 17.73 -3.82 10.21
C GLN A 32 16.32 -4.43 10.25
N GLN A 33 16.04 -5.28 9.27
CA GLN A 33 14.67 -5.76 9.05
C GLN A 33 14.24 -6.52 10.31
N SER A 34 13.20 -6.02 10.98
CA SER A 34 12.64 -6.62 12.18
C SER A 34 11.14 -6.83 12.01
N SER A 35 10.63 -7.91 12.59
CA SER A 35 9.19 -8.20 12.66
C SER A 35 8.82 -8.51 14.10
N THR A 36 7.68 -7.98 14.52
CA THR A 36 7.11 -8.24 15.84
C THR A 36 5.72 -8.84 15.67
N SER A 37 5.48 -9.95 16.36
CA SER A 37 4.18 -10.62 16.36
C SER A 37 3.70 -10.82 17.79
N LYS A 38 2.38 -10.75 17.99
CA LYS A 38 1.74 -10.92 19.30
C LYS A 38 0.85 -12.15 19.26
N HIS A 39 0.88 -12.95 20.32
CA HIS A 39 0.20 -14.22 20.41
C HIS A 39 -0.45 -14.37 21.77
N THR A 40 -1.63 -14.96 21.82
CA THR A 40 -2.29 -15.35 23.07
C THR A 40 -2.26 -16.86 23.18
N VAL A 41 -1.63 -17.37 24.22
CA VAL A 41 -1.60 -18.78 24.58
C VAL A 41 -2.57 -19.01 25.74
N LYS A 42 -3.39 -20.06 25.65
CA LYS A 42 -4.41 -20.36 26.64
C LYS A 42 -4.29 -21.80 27.13
N PHE A 43 -4.20 -22.00 28.43
CA PHE A 43 -4.18 -23.31 29.08
C PHE A 43 -5.41 -23.50 29.97
N ASP A 44 -6.00 -24.69 29.98
CA ASP A 44 -7.03 -25.03 30.98
C ASP A 44 -6.36 -25.20 32.36
N GLY A 45 -7.14 -25.03 33.43
CA GLY A 45 -6.67 -25.19 34.80
C GLY A 45 -7.29 -24.16 35.75
N ASP A 46 -7.76 -24.63 36.88
CA ASP A 46 -8.40 -23.84 37.94
C ASP A 46 -7.40 -23.21 38.91
N ASN A 47 -6.19 -23.77 39.02
CA ASN A 47 -5.17 -23.33 39.98
C ASN A 47 -4.09 -22.42 39.39
N TRP A 48 -4.31 -21.87 38.18
CA TRP A 48 -3.33 -20.98 37.55
C TRP A 48 -3.17 -19.67 38.32
N ALA A 49 -4.24 -19.14 38.93
CA ALA A 49 -4.17 -17.92 39.72
C ALA A 49 -3.16 -18.04 40.88
N ALA A 50 -3.18 -19.16 41.61
CA ALA A 50 -2.22 -19.42 42.68
C ALA A 50 -0.80 -19.62 42.13
N THR A 51 -0.67 -20.32 41.00
CA THR A 51 0.63 -20.55 40.35
C THR A 51 1.27 -19.23 39.93
N VAL A 52 0.52 -18.32 39.30
CA VAL A 52 1.00 -16.98 38.93
C VAL A 52 1.35 -16.18 40.19
N GLN A 53 0.49 -16.17 41.21
CA GLN A 53 0.75 -15.41 42.44
C GLN A 53 2.04 -15.84 43.17
N GLN A 54 2.37 -17.13 43.13
CA GLN A 54 3.51 -17.69 43.87
C GLN A 54 4.79 -17.78 43.04
N LYS A 55 4.67 -18.01 41.73
CA LYS A 55 5.76 -18.46 40.86
C LYS A 55 5.78 -17.73 39.51
N GLU A 56 5.33 -16.47 39.45
CA GLU A 56 5.23 -15.71 38.20
C GLU A 56 6.53 -15.70 37.39
N GLU A 57 7.66 -15.32 38.02
CA GLU A 57 8.95 -15.23 37.33
C GLU A 57 9.43 -16.60 36.85
N GLN A 58 9.26 -17.64 37.67
CA GLN A 58 9.58 -19.01 37.28
C GLN A 58 8.71 -19.49 36.12
N LEU A 59 7.41 -19.16 36.12
CA LEU A 59 6.49 -19.47 35.03
C LEU A 59 6.90 -18.75 33.74
N ARG A 60 7.30 -17.49 33.84
CA ARG A 60 7.81 -16.66 32.73
C ARG A 60 9.05 -17.27 32.10
N GLU A 61 10.07 -17.57 32.89
CA GLU A 61 11.32 -18.19 32.43
C GLU A 61 11.09 -19.56 31.77
N ILE A 62 10.26 -20.40 32.40
CA ILE A 62 9.97 -21.73 31.90
C ILE A 62 9.18 -21.67 30.59
N LEU A 63 8.18 -20.80 30.49
CA LEU A 63 7.38 -20.64 29.28
C LEU A 63 8.23 -20.13 28.11
N VAL A 64 9.11 -19.16 28.35
CA VAL A 64 10.10 -18.72 27.36
C VAL A 64 10.99 -19.89 26.95
N SER A 65 11.50 -20.68 27.90
CA SER A 65 12.35 -21.84 27.61
C SER A 65 11.65 -22.90 26.75
N ASP A 66 10.38 -23.18 26.99
CA ASP A 66 9.61 -24.15 26.20
C ASP A 66 9.38 -23.63 24.77
N ILE A 67 9.04 -22.34 24.60
CA ILE A 67 8.80 -21.74 23.29
C ILE A 67 10.09 -21.56 22.48
N ASP A 68 11.17 -21.08 23.11
CA ASP A 68 12.45 -20.80 22.46
C ASP A 68 13.00 -22.00 21.70
N ARG A 69 12.81 -23.21 22.23
CA ARG A 69 13.25 -24.44 21.54
C ARG A 69 12.68 -24.57 20.12
N TYR A 70 11.49 -24.03 19.88
CA TYR A 70 10.77 -24.14 18.61
C TYR A 70 10.92 -22.90 17.73
N VAL A 71 11.01 -21.71 18.33
CA VAL A 71 11.05 -20.45 17.57
C VAL A 71 12.47 -19.93 17.30
N GLN A 72 13.49 -20.45 17.98
CA GLN A 72 14.87 -20.05 17.72
C GLN A 72 15.40 -20.71 16.43
N ARG A 73 15.96 -19.88 15.54
CA ARG A 73 16.58 -20.35 14.29
C ARG A 73 18.03 -19.89 14.18
N ASN A 74 18.92 -20.67 14.80
CA ASN A 74 20.36 -20.41 14.79
C ASN A 74 20.89 -20.19 13.36
N GLY A 75 21.65 -19.12 13.17
CA GLY A 75 22.30 -18.79 11.90
C GLY A 75 21.42 -18.06 10.87
N SER A 76 20.13 -17.88 11.12
CA SER A 76 19.25 -17.06 10.28
C SER A 76 19.06 -15.69 10.93
N PHE A 77 17.97 -15.47 11.65
CA PHE A 77 17.64 -14.24 12.37
C PHE A 77 17.84 -14.43 13.89
N LEU A 78 17.77 -13.33 14.64
CA LEU A 78 17.63 -13.35 16.09
C LEU A 78 16.14 -13.44 16.42
N THR A 79 15.78 -14.21 17.45
CA THR A 79 14.41 -14.26 17.97
C THR A 79 14.45 -13.98 19.46
N GLU A 80 13.55 -13.14 19.92
CA GLU A 80 13.34 -12.84 21.33
C GLU A 80 11.88 -13.08 21.66
N VAL A 81 11.65 -13.89 22.70
CA VAL A 81 10.31 -14.22 23.19
C VAL A 81 10.09 -13.49 24.51
N LEU A 82 9.08 -12.63 24.54
CA LEU A 82 8.73 -11.81 25.69
C LEU A 82 7.33 -12.18 26.14
N ILE A 83 7.19 -12.63 27.40
CA ILE A 83 5.86 -12.78 28.01
C ILE A 83 5.44 -11.41 28.51
N THR A 84 4.29 -10.91 28.07
CA THR A 84 3.82 -9.56 28.43
C THR A 84 2.92 -9.59 29.64
N SER A 85 2.00 -10.56 29.72
CA SER A 85 1.04 -10.63 30.81
C SER A 85 0.52 -12.04 31.03
N PHE A 86 0.12 -12.30 32.27
CA PHE A 86 -0.64 -13.46 32.70
C PHE A 86 -2.01 -12.98 33.17
N ASP A 87 -3.08 -13.54 32.59
CA ASP A 87 -4.46 -13.26 32.98
C ASP A 87 -5.14 -14.56 33.42
N PRO A 88 -4.95 -14.97 34.69
CA PRO A 88 -5.57 -16.16 35.22
C PRO A 88 -7.06 -15.91 35.52
N THR A 89 -7.91 -16.78 35.00
CA THR A 89 -9.34 -16.85 35.34
C THR A 89 -9.63 -18.10 36.17
N HIS A 90 -10.91 -18.33 36.50
CA HIS A 90 -11.30 -19.47 37.32
C HIS A 90 -10.99 -20.85 36.71
N ASN A 91 -10.91 -20.98 35.38
CA ASN A 91 -10.80 -22.28 34.71
C ASN A 91 -9.66 -22.35 33.67
N PHE A 92 -9.00 -21.24 33.41
CA PHE A 92 -7.92 -21.16 32.42
C PHE A 92 -7.02 -19.97 32.71
N ILE A 93 -5.84 -19.97 32.13
CA ILE A 93 -4.97 -18.80 32.04
C ILE A 93 -4.85 -18.36 30.58
N GLU A 94 -4.93 -17.06 30.35
CA GLU A 94 -4.54 -16.44 29.08
C GLU A 94 -3.22 -15.72 29.25
N ILE A 95 -2.29 -15.97 28.32
CA ILE A 95 -0.92 -15.47 28.38
C ILE A 95 -0.64 -14.70 27.09
N LEU A 96 -0.29 -13.44 27.22
CA LEU A 96 0.12 -12.62 26.08
C LEU A 96 1.62 -12.76 25.87
N ILE A 97 2.01 -13.13 24.66
CA ILE A 97 3.38 -13.38 24.24
C ILE A 97 3.69 -12.48 23.06
N VAL A 98 4.86 -11.87 23.07
CA VAL A 98 5.40 -11.06 21.99
C VAL A 98 6.64 -11.77 21.48
N VAL A 99 6.71 -12.00 20.18
CA VAL A 99 7.89 -12.55 19.52
C VAL A 99 8.46 -11.50 18.60
N VAL A 100 9.70 -11.10 18.88
CA VAL A 100 10.47 -10.15 18.07
C VAL A 100 11.51 -10.92 17.29
N GLN A 101 11.56 -10.69 15.98
CA GLN A 101 12.51 -11.32 15.07
C GLN A 101 13.33 -10.23 14.36
N THR A 102 14.64 -10.36 14.35
CA THR A 102 15.54 -9.34 13.80
C THR A 102 16.56 -9.99 12.87
N VAL A 103 16.67 -9.50 11.63
CA VAL A 103 17.68 -9.94 10.67
C VAL A 103 19.07 -9.64 11.20
N ARG A 104 19.98 -10.62 11.08
CA ARG A 104 21.39 -10.44 11.45
C ARG A 104 22.11 -9.69 10.33
N ALA A 105 22.57 -8.47 10.57
CA ALA A 105 23.30 -7.67 9.57
C ALA A 105 24.68 -8.25 9.19
N GLN A 106 25.31 -9.02 10.09
CA GLN A 106 26.68 -9.50 9.94
C GLN A 106 26.82 -10.85 9.19
N VAL A 107 25.74 -11.39 8.62
CA VAL A 107 25.86 -12.61 7.78
C VAL A 107 26.02 -12.22 6.32
N SER A 108 26.52 -13.14 5.49
CA SER A 108 26.91 -12.83 4.10
C SER A 108 25.77 -12.34 3.20
N ASN A 109 24.52 -12.70 3.49
CA ASN A 109 23.33 -12.38 2.69
C ASN A 109 22.13 -12.10 3.62
N PRO A 110 22.10 -10.97 4.35
CA PRO A 110 21.02 -10.66 5.28
C PRO A 110 19.65 -10.61 4.61
N GLU A 111 19.58 -10.16 3.36
CA GLU A 111 18.37 -10.06 2.54
C GLU A 111 17.74 -11.43 2.21
N ARG A 112 18.50 -12.52 2.34
CA ARG A 112 18.00 -13.88 2.15
C ARG A 112 17.45 -14.51 3.44
N GLN A 113 17.57 -13.83 4.57
CA GLN A 113 16.99 -14.31 5.82
C GLN A 113 15.47 -14.17 5.74
N HIS A 114 14.77 -15.30 5.83
CA HIS A 114 13.32 -15.31 5.86
C HIS A 114 12.84 -15.14 7.29
N ILE A 115 12.48 -13.91 7.68
CA ILE A 115 11.70 -13.67 8.90
C ILE A 115 10.35 -14.38 8.74
N TRP A 116 9.95 -15.09 9.78
CA TRP A 116 8.68 -15.80 9.78
C TRP A 116 7.50 -14.84 9.90
N PRO A 117 6.44 -15.02 9.08
CA PRO A 117 5.21 -14.29 9.28
C PRO A 117 4.56 -14.69 10.62
N PRO A 118 3.70 -13.84 11.21
CA PRO A 118 3.01 -14.14 12.46
C PRO A 118 2.29 -15.50 12.46
N ALA A 119 1.71 -15.91 11.33
CA ALA A 119 1.05 -17.21 11.20
C ALA A 119 2.00 -18.41 11.34
N GLU A 120 3.23 -18.30 10.84
CA GLU A 120 4.24 -19.36 10.99
C GLU A 120 4.76 -19.41 12.43
N VAL A 121 5.02 -18.24 13.04
CA VAL A 121 5.37 -18.17 14.48
C VAL A 121 4.26 -18.77 15.34
N ASN A 122 2.99 -18.47 15.07
CA ASN A 122 1.86 -19.07 15.76
C ASN A 122 1.83 -20.58 15.60
N SER A 123 2.13 -21.09 14.40
CA SER A 123 2.17 -22.53 14.14
C SER A 123 3.27 -23.23 14.94
N LEU A 124 4.43 -22.58 15.12
CA LEU A 124 5.52 -23.09 15.95
C LEU A 124 5.16 -23.08 17.44
N ILE A 125 4.60 -21.97 17.94
CA ILE A 125 4.11 -21.85 19.31
C ILE A 125 3.01 -22.90 19.59
N THR A 126 2.14 -23.16 18.63
CA THR A 126 1.09 -24.20 18.76
C THR A 126 1.67 -25.61 18.89
N GLN A 127 2.81 -25.88 18.26
CA GLN A 127 3.47 -27.19 18.26
C GLN A 127 4.37 -27.44 19.48
N THR A 128 4.60 -26.43 20.30
CA THR A 128 5.36 -26.55 21.55
C THR A 128 4.69 -27.54 22.51
N ASP A 129 5.46 -28.39 23.17
CA ASP A 129 4.93 -29.39 24.11
C ASP A 129 4.52 -28.82 25.48
N TYR A 130 5.04 -27.64 25.84
CA TYR A 130 4.86 -26.95 27.12
C TYR A 130 5.18 -27.83 28.34
N SER A 131 6.06 -28.82 28.16
CA SER A 131 6.32 -29.87 29.13
C SER A 131 6.75 -29.32 30.50
N LYS A 132 7.58 -28.27 30.51
CA LYS A 132 8.03 -27.65 31.75
C LYS A 132 6.97 -26.69 32.30
N THR A 133 6.31 -25.89 31.45
CA THR A 133 5.23 -24.99 31.88
C THR A 133 4.11 -25.76 32.57
N LEU A 134 3.65 -26.86 31.98
CA LEU A 134 2.59 -27.70 32.54
C LEU A 134 3.04 -28.45 33.80
N SER A 135 4.34 -28.63 34.03
CA SER A 135 4.87 -29.24 35.25
C SER A 135 4.86 -28.30 36.47
N LEU A 136 4.78 -26.98 36.24
CA LEU A 136 4.73 -26.00 37.32
C LEU A 136 3.33 -25.88 37.94
N TYR A 137 2.32 -26.40 37.26
CA TYR A 137 0.94 -26.34 37.68
C TYR A 137 0.63 -27.33 38.81
N GLU A 138 0.01 -26.84 39.88
CA GLU A 138 -0.29 -27.60 41.11
C GLU A 138 -1.80 -27.84 41.34
N GLY A 139 -2.60 -27.95 40.29
CA GLY A 139 -4.03 -28.29 40.41
C GLY A 139 -4.32 -29.79 40.37
N VAL A 140 -5.59 -30.14 40.63
CA VAL A 140 -6.04 -31.55 40.73
C VAL A 140 -5.95 -32.28 39.38
N LYS A 141 -6.38 -31.61 38.31
CA LYS A 141 -6.31 -32.12 36.94
C LYS A 141 -5.10 -31.53 36.24
N ARG A 142 -4.30 -32.35 35.55
CA ARG A 142 -3.21 -31.85 34.71
C ARG A 142 -3.75 -30.89 33.64
N PRO A 143 -3.12 -29.72 33.44
CA PRO A 143 -3.57 -28.74 32.48
C PRO A 143 -3.16 -29.15 31.06
N GLU A 144 -3.86 -28.60 30.08
CA GLU A 144 -3.77 -28.83 28.65
C GLU A 144 -3.84 -27.49 27.91
N LEU A 145 -3.17 -27.43 26.76
CA LEU A 145 -3.23 -26.29 25.86
C LEU A 145 -4.63 -26.23 25.20
N ILE A 146 -5.37 -25.15 25.44
CA ILE A 146 -6.68 -24.89 24.80
C ILE A 146 -6.47 -24.30 23.41
N SER A 147 -5.65 -23.25 23.30
CA SER A 147 -5.48 -22.55 22.03
C SER A 147 -4.26 -21.64 22.01
N VAL A 148 -3.73 -21.41 20.81
CA VAL A 148 -2.79 -20.34 20.51
C VAL A 148 -3.39 -19.51 19.38
N LYS A 149 -3.44 -18.18 19.56
CA LYS A 149 -4.01 -17.26 18.57
C LYS A 149 -3.08 -16.10 18.32
N VAL A 150 -2.91 -15.70 17.07
CA VAL A 150 -2.28 -14.43 16.74
C VAL A 150 -3.18 -13.31 17.20
N HIS A 151 -2.65 -12.42 18.03
CA HIS A 151 -3.27 -11.14 18.33
C HIS A 151 -2.97 -10.20 17.18
N ASP A 152 -3.62 -10.45 16.04
CA ASP A 152 -3.68 -9.48 14.95
C ASP A 152 -4.52 -8.32 15.48
N GLY A 153 -3.85 -7.36 16.11
CA GLY A 153 -4.46 -6.09 16.45
C GLY A 153 -4.91 -5.48 15.13
N LYS A 154 -6.19 -5.73 14.78
CA LYS A 154 -6.88 -5.38 13.53
C LYS A 154 -5.89 -5.20 12.40
N LEU A 155 -5.63 -6.24 11.60
CA LEU A 155 -4.91 -6.12 10.33
C LEU A 155 -5.18 -4.74 9.75
N HIS A 156 -4.24 -3.82 9.91
CA HIS A 156 -4.33 -2.48 9.36
C HIS A 156 -3.97 -2.66 7.88
N PHE A 157 -4.77 -3.48 7.18
CA PHE A 157 -4.89 -3.44 5.75
C PHE A 157 -5.32 -2.01 5.43
N GLY A 158 -4.35 -1.17 5.11
CA GLY A 158 -4.65 0.15 4.58
C GLY A 158 -4.30 1.35 5.45
N GLU A 159 -3.32 1.27 6.36
CA GLU A 159 -2.42 2.42 6.44
C GLU A 159 -1.60 2.43 5.15
N CYS A 160 -2.22 3.01 4.13
CA CYS A 160 -1.60 3.40 2.88
C CYS A 160 -0.41 4.26 3.28
N ASP A 161 0.77 3.64 3.23
CA ASP A 161 2.06 4.23 3.55
C ASP A 161 2.20 5.59 2.85
N ASP A 162 3.03 6.50 3.36
CA ASP A 162 3.08 7.88 2.84
C ASP A 162 3.28 7.93 1.32
N THR A 163 3.99 6.94 0.78
CA THR A 163 4.16 6.70 -0.66
C THR A 163 2.84 6.37 -1.37
N CYS A 164 2.02 5.49 -0.81
CA CYS A 164 0.69 5.15 -1.32
C CYS A 164 -0.25 6.37 -1.27
N ARG A 165 -0.20 7.17 -0.19
CA ARG A 165 -0.98 8.42 -0.08
C ARG A 165 -0.55 9.44 -1.14
N ARG A 166 0.75 9.54 -1.43
CA ARG A 166 1.29 10.37 -2.52
C ARG A 166 0.83 9.85 -3.90
N LEU A 167 0.85 8.55 -4.13
CA LEU A 167 0.37 7.93 -5.37
C LEU A 167 -1.12 8.19 -5.59
N LEU A 168 -1.96 8.04 -4.57
CA LEU A 168 -3.38 8.38 -4.65
C LEU A 168 -3.61 9.86 -4.98
N LYS A 169 -2.85 10.78 -4.36
CA LYS A 169 -2.91 12.21 -4.69
C LYS A 169 -2.49 12.48 -6.14
N LEU A 170 -1.40 11.86 -6.61
CA LEU A 170 -0.95 12.01 -7.99
C LEU A 170 -1.98 11.47 -8.99
N ALA A 171 -2.57 10.29 -8.71
CA ALA A 171 -3.63 9.73 -9.55
C ALA A 171 -4.85 10.67 -9.63
N MET A 172 -5.27 11.26 -8.52
CA MET A 172 -6.36 12.25 -8.49
C MET A 172 -6.03 13.49 -9.32
N VAL A 173 -4.79 14.00 -9.23
CA VAL A 173 -4.35 15.15 -10.04
C VAL A 173 -4.41 14.84 -11.54
N VAL A 174 -3.94 13.65 -11.95
CA VAL A 174 -3.97 13.22 -13.35
C VAL A 174 -5.41 13.09 -13.86
N ILE A 175 -6.31 12.49 -13.08
CA ILE A 175 -7.73 12.37 -13.43
C ILE A 175 -8.37 13.74 -13.63
N ILE A 176 -8.10 14.70 -12.73
CA ILE A 176 -8.62 16.07 -12.84
C ILE A 176 -8.09 16.74 -14.11
N LEU A 177 -6.77 16.64 -14.38
CA LEU A 177 -6.17 17.23 -15.59
C LEU A 177 -6.74 16.62 -16.87
N MET A 178 -6.98 15.31 -16.90
CA MET A 178 -7.64 14.64 -18.02
C MET A 178 -9.08 15.12 -18.21
N GLY A 179 -9.85 15.26 -17.12
CA GLY A 179 -11.22 15.76 -17.15
C GLY A 179 -11.31 17.20 -17.66
N VAL A 180 -10.42 18.09 -17.20
CA VAL A 180 -10.34 19.48 -17.69
C VAL A 180 -9.95 19.53 -19.17
N SER A 181 -8.98 18.72 -19.58
CA SER A 181 -8.55 18.67 -20.99
C SER A 181 -9.67 18.17 -21.92
N LEU A 182 -10.43 17.17 -21.48
CA LEU A 182 -11.59 16.66 -22.21
C LEU A 182 -12.69 17.74 -22.32
N LEU A 183 -12.97 18.47 -21.23
CA LEU A 183 -13.93 19.56 -21.22
C LEU A 183 -13.54 20.65 -22.23
N ILE A 184 -12.26 21.03 -22.27
CA ILE A 184 -11.74 22.03 -23.22
C ILE A 184 -11.95 21.54 -24.67
N LEU A 185 -11.66 20.27 -24.96
CA LEU A 185 -11.88 19.69 -26.29
C LEU A 185 -13.36 19.67 -26.68
N ILE A 186 -14.26 19.35 -25.75
CA ILE A 186 -15.71 19.39 -26.00
C ILE A 186 -16.17 20.80 -26.31
N ILE A 187 -15.75 21.80 -25.53
CA ILE A 187 -16.08 23.22 -25.78
C ILE A 187 -15.56 23.64 -27.15
N TYR A 188 -14.32 23.26 -27.48
CA TYR A 188 -13.73 23.55 -28.78
C TYR A 188 -14.53 22.93 -29.94
N LEU A 189 -14.95 21.67 -29.81
CA LEU A 189 -15.79 21.00 -30.79
C LEU A 189 -17.17 21.66 -30.92
N ILE A 190 -17.81 22.05 -29.82
CA ILE A 190 -19.09 22.76 -29.86
C ILE A 190 -18.94 24.10 -30.60
N VAL A 191 -17.93 24.90 -30.24
CA VAL A 191 -17.71 26.22 -30.86
C VAL A 191 -17.39 26.10 -32.35
N ASN A 192 -16.58 25.12 -32.75
CA ASN A 192 -16.26 24.90 -34.16
C ASN A 192 -17.43 24.29 -34.95
N CYS A 193 -18.17 23.34 -34.38
CA CYS A 193 -19.35 22.77 -35.03
C CYS A 193 -20.47 23.80 -35.21
N CYS A 194 -20.66 24.69 -34.21
CA CYS A 194 -21.63 25.79 -34.31
C CYS A 194 -21.21 26.89 -35.29
N ARG A 195 -19.94 26.94 -35.73
CA ARG A 195 -19.44 27.86 -36.76
C ARG A 195 -19.53 27.29 -38.17
N GLY A 196 -20.19 26.15 -38.38
CA GLY A 196 -20.45 25.58 -39.70
C GLY A 196 -21.01 26.62 -40.66
N GLU A 197 -20.25 26.87 -41.73
CA GLU A 197 -20.50 27.93 -42.72
C GLU A 197 -21.90 27.79 -43.34
N PRO A 198 -22.63 28.91 -43.53
CA PRO A 198 -23.93 28.89 -44.18
C PRO A 198 -23.75 28.34 -45.60
N LYS A 199 -24.37 27.18 -45.84
CA LYS A 199 -24.41 26.51 -47.13
C LYS A 199 -24.82 27.50 -48.22
N GLU A 200 -23.91 27.63 -49.18
CA GLU A 200 -24.07 28.21 -50.51
C GLU A 200 -25.46 27.88 -51.05
N LYS A 201 -26.38 28.86 -50.95
CA LYS A 201 -27.64 28.82 -51.66
C LYS A 201 -27.40 29.44 -53.01
N ASP A 202 -27.24 28.55 -53.99
CA ASP A 202 -27.76 28.71 -55.34
C ASP A 202 -28.99 29.62 -55.35
N GLU A 203 -28.90 30.73 -56.08
CA GLU A 203 -29.66 30.96 -57.32
C GLU A 203 -29.72 32.45 -57.67
N SER A 204 -29.31 32.74 -58.90
CA SER A 204 -29.98 33.67 -59.80
C SER A 204 -30.11 35.12 -59.32
N ASN A 205 -29.17 35.99 -59.71
CA ASN A 205 -29.61 37.19 -60.42
C ASN A 205 -28.50 37.95 -61.16
N ALA A 206 -28.97 38.67 -62.17
CA ALA A 206 -28.35 39.80 -62.82
C ALA A 206 -27.35 39.49 -63.94
N ASN A 207 -27.92 38.94 -65.02
CA ASN A 207 -28.05 39.66 -66.29
C ASN A 207 -26.88 40.58 -66.65
N HIS A 208 -26.02 40.04 -67.50
CA HIS A 208 -25.04 40.74 -68.29
C HIS A 208 -25.71 41.17 -69.61
N PRO A 209 -25.91 42.48 -69.86
CA PRO A 209 -25.98 42.96 -71.23
C PRO A 209 -24.80 43.90 -71.48
N TYR A 210 -23.85 43.32 -72.17
CA TYR A 210 -22.90 43.94 -73.09
C TYR A 210 -23.58 45.05 -73.93
N ASN A 211 -23.06 46.27 -73.88
CA ASN A 211 -23.13 47.17 -75.04
C ASN A 211 -21.95 48.15 -75.00
N GLN A 212 -20.91 47.78 -75.75
CA GLN A 212 -19.67 48.51 -75.93
C GLN A 212 -19.63 48.89 -77.40
N ASP A 213 -20.14 50.06 -77.76
CA ASP A 213 -19.98 50.64 -79.10
C ASP A 213 -20.11 52.17 -79.01
N HIS A 214 -18.99 52.88 -79.18
CA HIS A 214 -18.81 53.89 -80.23
C HIS A 214 -17.52 54.71 -79.99
N TYR A 215 -16.45 54.28 -80.66
CA TYR A 215 -15.37 55.17 -81.11
C TYR A 215 -15.75 55.75 -82.47
N ARG A 216 -15.77 57.08 -82.62
CA ARG A 216 -15.57 57.87 -83.86
C ARG A 216 -15.63 59.36 -83.49
N THR A 217 -14.53 59.99 -83.09
CA THR A 217 -13.62 60.81 -83.92
C THR A 217 -14.32 61.60 -85.03
N GLU A 218 -14.62 62.87 -84.78
CA GLU A 218 -14.64 63.92 -85.81
C GLU A 218 -14.05 65.21 -85.22
N GLU A 219 -12.79 65.45 -85.59
CA GLU A 219 -12.21 66.78 -85.62
C GLU A 219 -12.90 67.57 -86.75
N THR A 220 -13.53 68.69 -86.44
CA THR A 220 -13.78 69.75 -87.42
C THR A 220 -13.48 71.09 -86.79
N ASN A 221 -12.23 71.52 -87.00
CA ASN A 221 -11.76 72.88 -86.86
C ASN A 221 -11.76 73.49 -88.27
N LYS A 222 -12.86 74.14 -88.67
CA LYS A 222 -12.90 75.38 -89.47
C LYS A 222 -14.33 75.83 -89.74
#